data_AF-A0A0D3D736-F1
#
_entry.id   AF-A0A0D3D736-F1
#
_cell.length_a   1.000
_cell.length_b   1.000
_cell.length_c   1.000
_cell.angle_alpha   90.00
_cell.angle_beta   90.00
_cell.angle_gamma   90.00
#
_symmetry.space_group_name_H-M   'P 1'
#
loop_
_entity.id
_entity.type
_entity.pdbx_description
1 polymer ?
#
loop_
_entity_poly.entity_id
_entity_poly.type
_entity_poly.pdbx_seq_one_letter_code
_entity_poly.pdbx_strand_id
1 'polypeptide(L)'
;MGLLLEIIESGLLKKDGPRQITEAEKVLRWKILGYNGAIPIHVIIDENHQQVTATYKKVKVKYMKVFEGSWKMEPLYVDQERLCKSRSRISEEEYKKCSGSKGRIGSKVTMEHIFQPSSLLNVPPVSWFIRGISVKVTKALLQDLREYVIRMNKMKGAGEK
;
A
#
# COMPACT_ATOMS: atom_id res chain seq x y z
N MET A 1 4.06 16.14 13.86
CA MET A 1 4.83 14.88 13.83
C MET A 1 5.09 14.56 12.37
N GLY A 2 6.31 14.79 11.88
CA GLY A 2 6.67 14.52 10.50
C GLY A 2 7.35 13.16 10.40
N LEU A 3 6.84 12.28 9.55
CA LEU A 3 7.49 11.03 9.16
C LEU A 3 7.75 11.13 7.65
N LEU A 4 9.01 10.98 7.25
CA LEU A 4 9.43 11.01 5.86
C LEU A 4 10.13 9.70 5.54
N LEU A 5 9.63 8.98 4.54
CA LEU A 5 10.25 7.75 4.06
C LEU A 5 11.01 8.07 2.77
N GLU A 6 12.33 8.02 2.84
CA GLU A 6 13.23 8.19 1.69
C GLU A 6 13.70 6.82 1.20
N ILE A 7 13.77 6.63 -0.12
CA ILE A 7 14.38 5.45 -0.72
C ILE A 7 15.85 5.77 -0.96
N ILE A 8 16.75 4.94 -0.43
CA ILE A 8 18.20 5.10 -0.63
C ILE A 8 18.66 4.23 -1.80
N GLU A 9 18.32 2.95 -1.75
CA GLU A 9 18.73 1.98 -2.75
C GLU A 9 17.57 1.04 -3.07
N SER A 10 17.42 0.72 -4.35
CA SER A 10 16.44 -0.26 -4.83
C SER A 10 17.11 -1.16 -5.85
N GLY A 11 17.31 -2.42 -5.50
CA GLY A 11 17.92 -3.43 -6.35
C GLY A 11 16.91 -4.52 -6.72
N LEU A 12 16.76 -4.78 -8.02
CA LEU A 12 15.98 -5.92 -8.49
C LEU A 12 16.77 -7.20 -8.22
N LEU A 13 16.29 -8.05 -7.30
CA LEU A 13 16.96 -9.30 -6.96
C LEU A 13 16.65 -10.41 -7.97
N LYS A 14 15.37 -10.60 -8.29
CA LYS A 14 14.92 -11.66 -9.20
C LYS A 14 13.66 -11.24 -9.97
N LYS A 15 13.60 -11.64 -11.24
CA LYS A 15 12.44 -11.48 -12.10
C LYS A 15 12.08 -12.83 -12.71
N ASP A 16 11.10 -13.51 -12.11
CA ASP A 16 10.55 -14.78 -12.61
C ASP A 16 9.19 -14.49 -13.27
N GLY A 17 9.23 -14.09 -14.54
CA GLY A 17 8.04 -13.77 -15.33
C GLY A 17 7.20 -12.62 -14.74
N PRO A 18 5.94 -12.85 -14.32
CA PRO A 18 5.06 -11.83 -13.72
C PRO A 18 5.41 -11.52 -12.25
N ARG A 19 6.29 -12.31 -11.63
CA ARG A 19 6.74 -12.12 -10.25
C ARG A 19 8.07 -11.38 -10.23
N GLN A 20 8.14 -10.32 -9.44
CA GLN A 20 9.30 -9.46 -9.29
C GLN A 20 9.65 -9.34 -7.81
N ILE A 21 10.88 -9.74 -7.46
CA ILE A 21 11.40 -9.59 -6.11
C ILE A 21 12.44 -8.47 -6.13
N THR A 22 12.14 -7.39 -5.43
CA THR A 22 12.96 -6.19 -5.34
C THR A 22 13.37 -5.98 -3.89
N GLU A 23 14.66 -5.85 -3.66
CA GLU A 23 15.18 -5.41 -2.37
C GLU A 23 15.25 -3.88 -2.36
N ALA A 24 14.68 -3.28 -1.32
CA ALA A 24 14.68 -1.84 -1.15
C ALA A 24 15.22 -1.48 0.23
N GLU A 25 16.24 -0.63 0.24
CA GLU A 25 16.72 0.05 1.43
C GLU A 25 16.07 1.43 1.51
N LYS A 26 15.32 1.64 2.59
CA LYS A 26 14.62 2.89 2.86
C LYS A 26 15.08 3.46 4.20
N VAL A 27 15.08 4.77 4.32
CA VAL A 27 15.32 5.45 5.60
C VAL A 27 14.06 6.18 6.03
N LEU A 28 13.58 5.83 7.21
CA LEU A 28 12.50 6.53 7.88
C LEU A 28 13.11 7.64 8.74
N ARG A 29 12.95 8.88 8.30
CA ARG A 29 13.27 10.07 9.09
C ARG A 29 12.04 10.49 9.88
N TRP A 30 12.22 10.80 11.16
CA TRP A 30 11.16 11.37 11.98
C TRP A 30 11.61 12.66 12.64
N LYS A 31 10.63 13.54 12.88
CA LYS A 31 10.76 14.74 13.69
C LYS A 31 9.65 14.79 14.72
N ILE A 32 10.02 14.55 15.98
CA ILE A 32 9.12 14.52 17.14
C ILE A 32 9.79 15.27 18.29
N LEU A 33 9.09 16.27 18.85
CA LEU A 33 9.50 17.04 20.04
C LEU A 33 10.95 17.58 19.99
N GLY A 34 11.36 18.13 18.84
CA GLY A 34 12.71 18.74 18.67
C GLY A 34 13.83 17.75 18.36
N TYR A 35 13.59 16.44 18.49
CA TYR A 35 14.55 15.41 18.12
C TYR A 35 14.34 14.95 16.68
N ASN A 36 15.45 14.87 15.94
CA ASN A 36 15.50 14.29 14.60
C ASN A 36 16.13 12.90 14.72
N GLY A 37 15.48 11.88 14.15
CA GLY A 37 16.00 10.52 14.10
C GLY A 37 15.84 9.93 12.70
N ALA A 38 16.74 9.00 12.36
CA ALA A 38 16.69 8.24 11.12
C ALA A 38 16.83 6.76 11.44
N ILE A 39 15.91 5.92 10.95
CA ILE A 39 15.99 4.47 11.05
C ILE A 39 16.14 3.89 9.64
N PRO A 40 17.23 3.14 9.36
CA PRO A 40 17.32 2.33 8.16
C PRO A 40 16.37 1.12 8.24
N ILE A 41 15.67 0.90 7.15
CA ILE A 41 14.67 -0.15 6.94
C ILE A 41 15.07 -0.90 5.68
N HIS A 42 15.53 -2.13 5.84
CA HIS A 42 15.77 -3.04 4.71
C HIS A 42 14.53 -3.91 4.52
N VAL A 43 13.94 -3.87 3.32
CA VAL A 43 12.68 -4.55 3.00
C VAL A 43 12.85 -5.31 1.69
N ILE A 44 12.40 -6.56 1.66
CA ILE A 44 12.18 -7.30 0.41
C ILE A 44 10.72 -7.13 0.02
N ILE A 45 10.50 -6.66 -1.20
CA ILE A 45 9.20 -6.49 -1.81
C ILE A 45 9.06 -7.60 -2.87
N ASP A 46 8.05 -8.43 -2.71
CA ASP A 46 7.66 -9.47 -3.66
C ASP A 46 6.35 -9.05 -4.33
N GLU A 47 6.47 -8.53 -5.55
CA GLU A 47 5.37 -8.07 -6.39
C GLU A 47 4.97 -9.18 -7.36
N ASN A 48 3.68 -9.50 -7.40
CA ASN A 48 3.09 -10.35 -8.43
C ASN A 48 2.20 -9.48 -9.32
N HIS A 49 2.71 -9.16 -10.51
CA HIS A 49 2.03 -8.32 -11.49
C HIS A 49 0.80 -8.99 -12.13
N GLN A 50 0.65 -10.33 -12.04
CA GLN A 50 -0.54 -11.03 -12.55
C GLN A 50 -1.75 -10.88 -11.63
N GLN A 51 -1.54 -10.92 -10.32
CA GLN A 51 -2.62 -10.78 -9.33
C GLN A 51 -2.70 -9.38 -8.72
N VAL A 52 -1.80 -8.48 -9.14
CA VAL A 52 -1.59 -7.14 -8.57
C VAL A 52 -1.57 -7.17 -7.04
N THR A 53 -0.86 -8.17 -6.51
CA THR A 53 -0.57 -8.34 -5.10
C THR A 53 0.89 -8.00 -4.87
N ALA A 54 1.21 -7.27 -3.81
CA ALA A 54 2.57 -7.31 -3.30
C ALA A 54 2.62 -7.62 -1.82
N THR A 55 3.65 -8.35 -1.44
CA THR A 55 3.98 -8.60 -0.05
C THR A 55 5.33 -7.98 0.23
N TYR A 56 5.46 -7.33 1.37
CA TYR A 56 6.73 -6.80 1.82
C TYR A 56 7.07 -7.39 3.17
N LYS A 57 8.31 -7.83 3.32
CA LYS A 57 8.84 -8.38 4.56
C LYS A 57 10.11 -7.63 4.91
N LYS A 58 10.24 -7.24 6.18
CA LYS A 58 11.51 -6.69 6.64
C LYS A 58 12.62 -7.73 6.59
N VAL A 59 13.79 -7.29 6.16
CA VAL A 59 15.06 -8.00 6.35
C VAL A 59 15.68 -7.55 7.68
N LYS A 60 15.74 -6.22 7.90
CA LYS A 60 16.34 -5.64 9.10
C LYS A 60 15.75 -4.26 9.40
N VAL A 61 15.20 -4.09 10.61
CA VAL A 61 14.68 -2.81 11.11
C VAL A 61 15.07 -2.68 12.58
N LYS A 62 15.71 -1.57 12.95
CA LYS A 62 16.08 -1.30 14.36
C LYS A 62 14.80 -1.05 15.17
N TYR A 63 14.67 -1.70 16.33
CA TYR A 63 13.53 -1.58 17.27
C TYR A 63 12.17 -2.18 16.83
N MET A 64 12.09 -2.87 15.70
CA MET A 64 10.90 -3.64 15.28
C MET A 64 11.22 -5.13 15.19
N LYS A 65 10.43 -5.96 15.87
CA LYS A 65 10.51 -7.43 15.83
C LYS A 65 9.80 -8.03 14.61
N VAL A 66 8.67 -7.47 14.18
CA VAL A 66 7.95 -7.86 12.95
C VAL A 66 7.54 -6.60 12.19
N PHE A 67 7.77 -6.59 10.89
CA PHE A 67 7.30 -5.57 9.96
C PHE A 67 7.02 -6.28 8.64
N GLU A 68 5.78 -6.72 8.51
CA GLU A 68 5.30 -7.45 7.35
C GLU A 68 4.00 -6.80 6.90
N GLY A 69 3.78 -6.77 5.60
CA GLY A 69 2.46 -6.46 5.11
C GLY A 69 2.23 -6.99 3.71
N SER A 70 0.97 -7.06 3.39
CA SER A 70 0.47 -7.47 2.09
C SER A 70 -0.49 -6.39 1.62
N TRP A 71 -0.46 -6.12 0.32
CA TRP A 71 -1.52 -5.37 -0.32
C TRP A 71 -1.99 -6.15 -1.54
N LYS A 72 -3.30 -6.15 -1.72
CA LYS A 72 -4.01 -6.80 -2.81
C LYS A 72 -4.87 -5.75 -3.50
N MET A 73 -4.71 -5.60 -4.81
CA MET A 73 -5.56 -4.72 -5.60
C MET A 73 -6.49 -5.56 -6.48
N GLU A 74 -7.79 -5.31 -6.34
CA GLU A 74 -8.83 -5.99 -7.12
C GLU A 74 -9.68 -4.95 -7.86
N PRO A 75 -10.17 -5.26 -9.07
CA PRO A 75 -11.12 -4.39 -9.75
C PRO A 75 -12.43 -4.30 -8.94
N LEU A 76 -12.97 -3.09 -8.85
CA LEU A 76 -14.25 -2.80 -8.22
C LEU A 76 -15.22 -2.25 -9.25
N TYR A 77 -16.21 -3.04 -9.62
CA TYR A 77 -17.22 -2.65 -10.59
C TYR A 77 -18.32 -1.82 -9.92
N VAL A 78 -18.15 -0.50 -9.91
CA VAL A 78 -18.96 0.44 -9.11
C VAL A 78 -20.45 0.40 -9.48
N ASP A 79 -20.75 0.27 -10.78
CA ASP A 79 -22.12 0.29 -11.30
C ASP A 79 -22.70 -1.12 -11.51
N GLN A 80 -22.05 -2.17 -10.98
CA GLN A 80 -22.44 -3.58 -11.20
C GLN A 80 -23.87 -3.88 -10.73
N GLU A 81 -24.26 -3.46 -9.54
CA GLU A 81 -25.62 -3.70 -9.02
C GLU A 81 -26.69 -3.02 -9.88
N ARG A 82 -26.42 -1.79 -10.32
CA ARG A 82 -27.35 -0.97 -11.11
C ARG A 82 -27.46 -1.44 -12.57
N LEU A 83 -26.34 -1.80 -13.20
CA LEU A 83 -26.28 -2.08 -14.62
C LEU A 83 -26.37 -3.58 -14.96
N CYS A 84 -25.90 -4.46 -14.07
CA CYS A 84 -25.66 -5.87 -14.40
C CYS A 84 -26.47 -6.87 -13.56
N LYS A 85 -27.43 -6.39 -12.73
CA LYS A 85 -28.38 -7.21 -11.93
C LYS A 85 -27.72 -8.42 -11.24
N SER A 86 -27.08 -8.17 -10.09
CA SER A 86 -26.76 -9.15 -9.02
C SER A 86 -25.96 -10.43 -9.34
N ARG A 87 -25.19 -10.53 -10.42
CA ARG A 87 -24.15 -11.57 -10.48
C ARG A 87 -23.02 -11.17 -9.53
N SER A 88 -22.75 -11.94 -8.47
CA SER A 88 -21.78 -11.58 -7.41
C SER A 88 -20.32 -11.62 -7.87
N ARG A 89 -20.02 -12.26 -9.00
CA ARG A 89 -18.70 -12.30 -9.63
C ARG A 89 -18.90 -12.27 -11.14
N ILE A 90 -18.41 -11.21 -11.78
CA ILE A 90 -18.40 -11.03 -13.23
C ILE A 90 -16.97 -10.71 -13.65
N SER A 91 -16.55 -11.19 -14.81
CA SER A 91 -15.25 -10.80 -15.38
C SER A 91 -15.30 -9.36 -15.92
N GLU A 92 -14.15 -8.78 -16.26
CA GLU A 92 -14.11 -7.44 -16.84
C GLU A 92 -14.83 -7.37 -18.19
N GLU A 93 -14.72 -8.42 -19.01
CA GLU A 93 -15.38 -8.54 -20.31
C GLU A 93 -16.89 -8.63 -20.14
N GLU A 94 -17.35 -9.44 -19.18
CA GLU A 94 -18.77 -9.53 -18.84
C GLU A 94 -19.30 -8.19 -18.32
N TYR A 95 -18.52 -7.49 -17.49
CA TYR A 95 -18.87 -6.17 -16.98
C TYR A 95 -19.00 -5.14 -18.11
N LYS A 96 -18.05 -5.10 -19.05
CA LYS A 96 -18.14 -4.22 -20.23
C LYS A 96 -19.38 -4.52 -21.05
N LYS A 97 -19.70 -5.80 -21.26
CA LYS A 97 -20.87 -6.23 -22.02
C LYS A 97 -22.19 -5.83 -21.33
N CYS A 98 -22.34 -6.09 -20.03
CA CYS A 98 -23.59 -5.78 -19.32
C CYS A 98 -23.76 -4.29 -19.02
N SER A 99 -22.66 -3.56 -18.80
CA SER A 99 -22.70 -2.10 -18.58
C SER A 99 -22.80 -1.29 -19.88
N GLY A 100 -22.78 -1.94 -21.04
CA GLY A 100 -22.75 -1.29 -22.35
C GLY A 100 -21.55 -0.35 -22.52
N SER A 101 -20.40 -0.74 -21.95
CA SER A 101 -19.17 0.05 -21.89
C SER A 101 -19.28 1.40 -21.16
N LYS A 102 -20.39 1.67 -20.44
CA LYS A 102 -20.61 2.90 -19.67
C LYS A 102 -20.36 2.74 -18.17
N GLY A 103 -20.10 1.52 -17.70
CA GLY A 103 -19.87 1.24 -16.29
C GLY A 103 -18.51 1.73 -15.80
N ARG A 104 -18.48 2.34 -14.61
CA ARG A 104 -17.21 2.77 -14.00
C ARG A 104 -16.49 1.58 -13.35
N ILE A 105 -15.19 1.50 -13.58
CA ILE A 105 -14.31 0.51 -12.95
C ILE A 105 -13.42 1.29 -11.97
N GLY A 106 -13.51 0.93 -10.69
CA GLY A 106 -12.58 1.38 -9.66
C GLY A 106 -11.57 0.29 -9.32
N SER A 107 -10.65 0.60 -8.42
CA SER A 107 -9.74 -0.37 -7.83
C SER A 107 -9.96 -0.40 -6.32
N LYS A 108 -10.20 -1.60 -5.78
CA LYS A 108 -10.26 -1.87 -4.35
C LYS A 108 -8.89 -2.35 -3.91
N VAL A 109 -8.24 -1.57 -3.05
CA VAL A 109 -6.97 -1.95 -2.44
C VAL A 109 -7.25 -2.44 -1.02
N THR A 110 -6.90 -3.69 -0.74
CA THR A 110 -6.92 -4.27 0.59
C THR A 110 -5.49 -4.34 1.09
N MET A 111 -5.19 -3.71 2.23
CA MET A 111 -3.84 -3.66 2.80
C MET A 111 -3.87 -4.22 4.22
N GLU A 112 -3.02 -5.22 4.48
CA GLU A 112 -2.79 -5.80 5.79
C GLU A 112 -1.37 -5.47 6.22
N HIS A 113 -1.21 -4.96 7.45
CA HIS A 113 0.09 -4.58 7.97
C HIS A 113 0.22 -5.08 9.41
N ILE A 114 1.24 -5.90 9.63
CA ILE A 114 1.63 -6.45 10.92
C ILE A 114 2.86 -5.70 11.42
N PHE A 115 2.68 -4.96 12.51
CA PHE A 115 3.75 -4.26 13.21
C PHE A 115 3.93 -4.87 14.60
N GLN A 116 5.12 -5.38 14.90
CA GLN A 116 5.47 -5.81 16.25
C GLN A 116 6.72 -5.04 16.72
N PRO A 117 6.60 -4.14 17.71
CA PRO A 117 7.76 -3.51 18.31
C PRO A 117 8.62 -4.52 19.08
N SER A 118 9.88 -4.19 19.34
CA SER A 118 10.73 -4.99 20.23
C SER A 118 10.13 -5.09 21.64
N SER A 119 10.49 -6.15 22.38
CA SER A 119 9.89 -6.50 23.69
C SER A 119 9.85 -5.33 24.68
N LEU A 120 10.88 -4.48 24.68
CA LEU A 120 10.98 -3.30 25.55
C LEU A 120 9.92 -2.21 25.26
N LEU A 121 9.39 -2.15 24.04
CA LEU A 121 8.40 -1.15 23.60
C LEU A 121 6.99 -1.74 23.46
N ASN A 122 6.81 -3.04 23.72
CA ASN A 122 5.54 -3.74 23.59
C ASN A 122 4.72 -3.77 24.89
N VAL A 123 5.15 -3.08 25.93
CA VAL A 123 4.44 -3.00 27.21
C VAL A 123 3.45 -1.82 27.24
N PRO A 124 2.23 -2.00 27.80
CA PRO A 124 1.34 -0.87 28.09
C PRO A 124 2.00 0.08 29.10
N PRO A 125 1.76 1.41 29.04
CA PRO A 125 0.90 2.14 28.10
C PRO A 125 1.57 2.51 26.77
N VAL A 126 2.89 2.30 26.65
CA VAL A 126 3.70 2.70 25.49
C VAL A 126 3.24 2.00 24.21
N SER A 127 2.93 0.70 24.30
CA SER A 127 2.45 -0.07 23.15
C SER A 127 1.12 0.44 22.58
N TRP A 128 0.21 0.95 23.43
CA TRP A 128 -1.05 1.55 22.98
C TRP A 128 -0.81 2.85 22.22
N PHE A 129 0.09 3.69 22.72
CA PHE A 129 0.46 4.93 22.06
C PHE A 129 1.09 4.69 20.68
N ILE A 130 2.06 3.77 20.61
CA ILE A 130 2.70 3.37 19.34
C ILE A 130 1.66 2.83 18.36
N ARG A 131 0.76 1.94 18.82
CA ARG A 131 -0.31 1.39 17.98
C ARG A 131 -1.24 2.48 17.46
N GLY A 132 -1.65 3.42 18.32
CA GLY A 132 -2.52 4.53 17.96
C GLY A 132 -1.89 5.45 16.91
N ILE A 133 -0.60 5.76 17.06
CA ILE A 133 0.16 6.54 16.07
C ILE A 133 0.26 5.78 14.75
N SER A 134 0.68 4.52 14.78
CA SER A 134 0.85 3.73 13.56
C SER A 134 -0.44 3.66 12.75
N VAL A 135 -1.58 3.41 13.40
CA VAL A 135 -2.90 3.39 12.73
C VAL A 135 -3.24 4.75 12.10
N LYS A 136 -3.02 5.85 12.83
CA LYS A 136 -3.29 7.21 12.31
C LYS A 136 -2.40 7.53 11.11
N VAL A 137 -1.11 7.24 11.20
CA VAL A 137 -0.13 7.50 10.13
C VAL A 137 -0.44 6.67 8.90
N THR A 138 -0.69 5.37 9.06
CA THR A 138 -1.06 4.50 7.92
C THR A 138 -2.35 4.98 7.24
N LYS A 139 -3.34 5.42 8.00
CA LYS A 139 -4.58 5.98 7.43
C LYS A 139 -4.33 7.26 6.63
N ALA A 140 -3.49 8.17 7.15
CA ALA A 140 -3.12 9.39 6.45
C ALA A 140 -2.38 9.08 5.13
N LEU A 141 -1.39 8.19 5.17
CA LEU A 141 -0.67 7.76 3.97
C LEU A 141 -1.58 7.16 2.89
N LEU A 142 -2.58 6.36 3.30
CA LEU A 142 -3.57 5.80 2.38
C LEU A 142 -4.47 6.88 1.76
N GLN A 143 -4.83 7.92 2.53
CA GLN A 143 -5.59 9.06 2.01
C GLN A 143 -4.76 9.87 1.00
N ASP A 144 -3.50 10.15 1.33
CA ASP A 144 -2.58 10.87 0.43
C ASP A 144 -2.37 10.11 -0.88
N LEU A 145 -2.18 8.78 -0.82
CA LEU A 145 -2.08 7.93 -2.01
C LEU A 145 -3.34 8.01 -2.87
N ARG A 146 -4.52 7.97 -2.24
CA ARG A 146 -5.80 8.10 -2.95
C ARG A 146 -5.91 9.46 -3.66
N GLU A 147 -5.56 10.55 -2.97
CA GLU A 147 -5.59 11.88 -3.55
C GLU A 147 -4.58 12.04 -4.69
N TYR A 148 -3.39 11.48 -4.55
CA TYR A 148 -2.37 11.46 -5.60
C TYR A 148 -2.87 10.75 -6.85
N VAL A 149 -3.48 9.56 -6.71
CA VAL A 149 -4.05 8.82 -7.84
C VAL A 149 -5.19 9.60 -8.51
N ILE A 150 -6.08 10.23 -7.73
CA ILE A 150 -7.15 11.08 -8.27
C ILE A 150 -6.55 12.24 -9.07
N ARG A 151 -5.49 12.89 -8.56
CA ARG A 151 -4.80 13.98 -9.25
C ARG A 151 -4.17 13.51 -10.57
N MET A 152 -3.49 12.37 -10.55
CA MET A 152 -2.90 11.76 -11.75
C MET A 152 -3.94 11.45 -12.82
N ASN A 153 -5.09 10.87 -12.42
CA ASN A 153 -6.18 10.58 -13.35
C ASN A 153 -6.82 11.85 -13.92
N LYS A 154 -6.95 12.92 -13.12
CA LYS A 154 -7.41 14.23 -13.61
C LYS A 154 -6.44 14.85 -14.62
N MET A 155 -5.14 14.74 -14.38
CA MET A 155 -4.12 15.26 -15.31
C MET A 155 -4.12 14.51 -16.64
N LYS A 156 -4.26 13.18 -16.63
CA LYS A 156 -4.39 12.38 -17.85
C LYS A 156 -5.62 12.78 -18.68
N GLY A 157 -6.78 12.98 -18.04
CA GLY A 157 -7.99 13.42 -18.73
C GLY A 157 -7.99 14.89 -19.19
N ALA A 158 -7.04 15.71 -18.73
CA ALA A 158 -6.90 17.12 -19.13
C ALA A 158 -5.96 17.29 -20.34
N GLY A 159 -5.04 16.35 -20.58
CA GLY A 159 -4.14 16.35 -21.74
C GLY A 159 -4.74 15.72 -23.01
N GLU A 160 -5.97 15.19 -22.93
CA GLU A 160 -6.68 14.53 -24.02
C GLU A 160 -7.86 15.39 -24.53
N LYS A 161 -7.69 16.71 -24.51
CA LYS A 161 -8.60 17.71 -25.08
C LYS A 161 -7.92 18.53 -26.15
#